data_AF-A0A5M3WBD5-F1
#
_entry.id   AF-A0A5M3WBD5-F1
#
_cell.length_a   1.000
_cell.length_b   1.000
_cell.length_c   1.000
_cell.angle_alpha   90.00
_cell.angle_beta   90.00
_cell.angle_gamma   90.00
#
_symmetry.space_group_name_H-M   'P 1'
#
loop_
_entity.id
_entity.type
_entity.pdbx_description
1 polymer ?
#
loop_
_entity_poly.entity_id
_entity_poly.type
_entity_poly.pdbx_seq_one_letter_code
_entity_poly.pdbx_strand_id
1 'polypeptide(L)'
;MLLRLAYLAVTNTFAALRLLPMGDRDKDVEILALRHQITILERQLGVGARARFAPEDRAFLAALLTPPPRDVLRRLRLLIRPDTVMRCYAAADRGGAALALRRAQFERDRCLAIYQALQATASPDRRLELRVWALELLRHDARTARSGLTGWWPPSVLVDVLLWENSAEEAWQAAQEFGAVDQQWLRLARLRAETHPAEAIPVYERLAESEISLMKNDAYAEAADLAAQIIRLYDRLGQGADGHAYLERLRTVHKRKRNFMAELQRRGL
;
A
#
# COMPACT_ATOMS: atom_id res chain seq x y z
N MET A 1 -46.15 18.18 8.39
CA MET A 1 -45.42 19.40 8.82
C MET A 1 -44.13 19.08 9.56
N LEU A 2 -44.12 18.12 10.51
CA LEU A 2 -42.92 17.69 11.26
C LEU A 2 -41.76 17.18 10.38
N LEU A 3 -42.02 16.38 9.34
CA LEU A 3 -40.99 15.87 8.42
C LEU A 3 -40.27 16.96 7.63
N ARG A 4 -40.98 18.04 7.26
CA ARG A 4 -40.41 19.15 6.49
C ARG A 4 -39.53 20.05 7.35
N LEU A 5 -39.90 20.23 8.61
CA LEU A 5 -39.11 20.94 9.63
C LEU A 5 -37.89 20.12 10.07
N ALA A 6 -38.04 18.80 10.25
CA ALA A 6 -36.93 17.91 10.54
C ALA A 6 -35.92 17.87 9.37
N TYR A 7 -36.41 17.82 8.13
CA TYR A 7 -35.58 17.90 6.94
C TYR A 7 -34.84 19.25 6.85
N LEU A 8 -35.53 20.37 7.05
CA LEU A 8 -34.90 21.70 7.06
C LEU A 8 -33.88 21.85 8.19
N ALA A 9 -34.18 21.35 9.39
CA ALA A 9 -33.27 21.40 10.54
C ALA A 9 -32.01 20.56 10.27
N VAL A 10 -32.15 19.35 9.74
CA VAL A 10 -31.01 18.51 9.34
C VAL A 10 -30.21 19.16 8.21
N THR A 11 -30.87 19.74 7.21
CA THR A 11 -30.17 20.39 6.10
C THR A 11 -29.44 21.65 6.56
N ASN A 12 -30.02 22.43 7.48
CA ASN A 12 -29.39 23.61 8.07
C ASN A 12 -28.26 23.26 9.04
N THR A 13 -28.36 22.17 9.81
CA THR A 13 -27.24 21.72 10.65
C THR A 13 -26.09 21.18 9.82
N PHE A 14 -26.34 20.48 8.71
CA PHE A 14 -25.30 20.12 7.74
C PHE A 14 -24.73 21.33 6.98
N ALA A 15 -25.54 22.37 6.71
CA ALA A 15 -25.07 23.64 6.15
C ALA A 15 -24.23 24.44 7.16
N ALA A 16 -24.58 24.43 8.44
CA ALA A 16 -23.83 25.06 9.52
C ALA A 16 -22.53 24.30 9.86
N LEU A 17 -22.55 22.96 9.85
CA LEU A 17 -21.34 22.13 9.94
C LEU A 17 -20.41 22.32 8.73
N ARG A 18 -20.94 22.77 7.59
CA ARG A 18 -20.18 23.19 6.40
C ARG A 18 -19.56 24.58 6.52
N LEU A 19 -19.96 25.38 7.50
CA LEU A 19 -19.38 26.71 7.80
C LEU A 19 -18.21 26.66 8.81
N LEU A 20 -17.76 25.46 9.20
CA LEU A 20 -16.45 25.29 9.85
C LEU A 20 -15.35 25.93 8.98
N PRO A 21 -14.31 26.56 9.56
CA PRO A 21 -13.57 27.62 8.88
C PRO A 21 -12.74 27.07 7.71
N MET A 22 -13.31 27.12 6.52
CA MET A 22 -12.53 27.21 5.27
C MET A 22 -11.75 28.53 5.31
N GLY A 23 -10.48 28.49 4.91
CA GLY A 23 -9.70 29.70 4.74
C GLY A 23 -10.37 30.62 3.73
N ASP A 24 -10.18 31.93 3.84
CA ASP A 24 -10.85 32.92 2.99
C ASP A 24 -10.66 32.61 1.48
N ARG A 25 -9.45 32.16 1.13
CA ARG A 25 -9.10 31.69 -0.22
C ARG A 25 -9.89 30.48 -0.70
N ASP A 26 -10.24 29.56 0.20
CA ASP A 26 -10.99 28.36 -0.16
C ASP A 26 -12.45 28.72 -0.49
N LYS A 27 -13.01 29.71 0.22
CA LYS A 27 -14.36 30.24 -0.04
C LYS A 27 -14.42 30.96 -1.39
N ASP A 28 -13.40 31.75 -1.71
CA ASP A 28 -13.31 32.44 -3.00
C ASP A 28 -13.24 31.44 -4.17
N VAL A 29 -12.47 30.36 -4.01
CA VAL A 29 -12.38 29.27 -4.98
C VAL A 29 -13.72 28.55 -5.17
N GLU A 30 -14.46 28.28 -4.08
CA GLU A 30 -15.81 27.70 -4.15
C GLU A 30 -16.78 28.63 -4.88
N ILE A 31 -16.80 29.91 -4.53
CA ILE A 31 -17.68 30.91 -5.14
C ILE A 31 -17.41 31.04 -6.64
N LEU A 32 -16.14 31.12 -7.04
CA LEU A 32 -15.75 31.21 -8.45
C LEU A 32 -16.13 29.94 -9.23
N ALA A 33 -15.95 28.76 -8.63
CA ALA A 33 -16.30 27.48 -9.26
C ALA A 33 -17.82 27.34 -9.45
N LEU A 34 -18.62 27.71 -8.44
CA LEU A 34 -20.07 27.68 -8.49
C LEU A 34 -20.63 28.74 -9.46
N ARG A 35 -20.07 29.95 -9.45
CA ARG A 35 -20.49 31.02 -10.37
C ARG A 35 -20.22 30.63 -11.82
N HIS A 36 -19.07 30.02 -12.11
CA HIS A 36 -18.75 29.51 -13.44
C HIS A 36 -19.69 28.36 -13.86
N GLN A 37 -20.02 27.45 -12.94
CA GLN A 37 -21.01 26.40 -13.19
C GLN A 37 -22.40 26.96 -13.49
N ILE A 38 -22.84 28.00 -12.75
CA ILE A 38 -24.11 28.69 -13.00
C ILE A 38 -24.09 29.34 -14.39
N THR A 39 -23.01 30.02 -14.77
CA THR A 39 -22.88 30.63 -16.11
C THR A 39 -22.99 29.59 -17.23
N ILE A 40 -22.43 28.40 -17.04
CA ILE A 40 -22.53 27.30 -18.02
C ILE A 40 -23.95 26.75 -18.09
N LEU A 41 -24.59 26.56 -16.92
CA LEU A 41 -25.97 26.10 -16.86
C LEU A 41 -26.93 27.12 -17.49
N GLU A 42 -26.75 28.41 -17.22
CA GLU A 42 -27.51 29.52 -17.83
C GLU A 42 -27.32 29.57 -19.35
N ARG A 43 -26.09 29.39 -19.83
CA ARG A 43 -25.80 29.29 -21.28
C ARG A 43 -26.47 28.09 -21.94
N GLN A 44 -26.76 27.03 -21.18
CA GLN A 44 -27.28 25.76 -21.68
C GLN A 44 -28.79 25.57 -21.46
N LEU A 45 -29.42 26.41 -20.64
CA LEU A 45 -30.86 26.38 -20.34
C LEU A 45 -31.78 26.67 -21.55
N GLY A 46 -31.25 27.09 -22.70
CA GLY A 46 -32.01 27.26 -23.95
C GLY A 46 -32.15 26.00 -24.82
N VAL A 47 -31.44 24.91 -24.50
CA VAL A 47 -31.44 23.68 -25.29
C VAL A 47 -31.53 22.53 -24.29
N GLY A 48 -32.68 21.87 -24.18
CA GLY A 48 -33.04 20.87 -23.15
C GLY A 48 -32.18 19.59 -23.12
N ALA A 49 -30.87 19.72 -23.07
CA ALA A 49 -29.89 18.66 -23.03
C ALA A 49 -28.99 18.81 -21.80
N ARG A 50 -28.54 17.67 -21.28
CA ARG A 50 -27.61 17.51 -20.14
C ARG A 50 -26.45 18.51 -20.22
N ALA A 51 -26.10 19.11 -19.08
CA ALA A 51 -25.01 20.08 -18.99
C ALA A 51 -23.70 19.52 -19.57
N ARG A 52 -23.17 20.16 -20.62
CA ARG A 52 -21.95 19.72 -21.34
C ARG A 52 -20.87 20.78 -21.20
N PHE A 53 -19.88 20.54 -20.35
CA PHE A 53 -18.74 21.45 -20.20
C PHE A 53 -17.87 21.44 -21.46
N ALA A 54 -17.59 22.61 -22.03
CA ALA A 54 -16.64 22.74 -23.15
C ALA A 54 -15.19 22.54 -22.65
N PRO A 55 -14.21 22.24 -23.52
CA PRO A 55 -12.81 22.07 -23.13
C PRO A 55 -12.25 23.26 -22.33
N GLU A 56 -12.68 24.48 -22.66
CA GLU A 56 -12.25 25.73 -22.04
C GLU A 56 -12.78 25.84 -20.60
N ASP A 57 -14.05 25.48 -20.40
CA ASP A 57 -14.70 25.45 -19.09
C ASP A 57 -14.03 24.42 -18.15
N ARG A 58 -13.61 23.28 -18.73
CA ARG A 58 -12.88 22.23 -17.99
C ARG A 58 -11.49 22.70 -17.61
N ALA A 59 -10.81 23.46 -18.47
CA ALA A 59 -9.50 24.03 -18.18
C ALA A 59 -9.57 25.09 -17.07
N PHE A 60 -10.59 25.95 -17.09
CA PHE A 60 -10.84 26.95 -16.04
C PHE A 60 -11.11 26.29 -14.69
N LEU A 61 -12.01 25.30 -14.63
CA LEU A 61 -12.28 24.54 -13.40
C LEU A 61 -11.05 23.77 -12.91
N ALA A 62 -10.26 23.19 -13.82
CA ALA A 62 -9.02 22.51 -13.46
C ALA A 62 -8.01 23.46 -12.81
N ALA A 63 -7.80 24.64 -13.38
CA ALA A 63 -6.89 25.65 -12.84
C ALA A 63 -7.36 26.15 -11.47
N LEU A 64 -8.66 26.40 -11.31
CA LEU A 64 -9.25 26.89 -10.07
C LEU A 64 -9.23 25.86 -8.93
N LEU A 65 -9.31 24.57 -9.26
CA LEU A 65 -9.33 23.45 -8.30
C LEU A 65 -7.94 22.82 -8.06
N THR A 66 -6.87 23.40 -8.62
CA THR A 66 -5.48 22.96 -8.43
C THR A 66 -4.96 23.18 -6.98
N PRO A 67 -5.32 24.26 -6.26
CA PRO A 67 -4.79 24.53 -4.91
C PRO A 67 -5.42 23.77 -3.71
N PRO A 68 -6.75 23.52 -3.63
CA PRO A 68 -7.36 23.15 -2.36
C PRO A 68 -7.17 21.67 -1.97
N PRO A 69 -7.09 21.36 -0.65
CA PRO A 69 -6.96 20.01 -0.16
C PRO A 69 -8.18 19.13 -0.49
N ARG A 70 -7.99 17.81 -0.56
CA ARG A 70 -9.03 16.84 -0.97
C ARG A 70 -10.30 16.90 -0.13
N ASP A 71 -10.20 17.31 1.13
CA ASP A 71 -11.34 17.47 2.02
C ASP A 71 -12.23 18.65 1.63
N VAL A 72 -11.66 19.71 1.06
CA VAL A 72 -12.38 20.83 0.48
C VAL A 72 -13.01 20.40 -0.84
N LEU A 73 -12.26 19.75 -1.73
CA LEU A 73 -12.77 19.25 -3.02
C LEU A 73 -13.97 18.28 -2.86
N ARG A 74 -13.99 17.46 -1.80
CA ARG A 74 -15.11 16.57 -1.47
C ARG A 74 -16.35 17.32 -0.93
N ARG A 75 -16.16 18.52 -0.37
CA ARG A 75 -17.23 19.38 0.13
C ARG A 75 -17.82 20.28 -0.96
N LEU A 76 -17.02 20.66 -1.95
CA LEU A 76 -17.46 21.42 -3.12
C LEU A 76 -18.52 20.65 -3.90
N ARG A 77 -19.67 21.28 -4.17
CA ARG A 77 -20.74 20.69 -4.99
C ARG A 77 -20.41 20.80 -6.47
N LEU A 78 -19.37 20.11 -6.90
CA LEU A 78 -18.99 20.04 -8.30
C LEU A 78 -19.94 19.12 -9.06
N LEU A 79 -20.48 19.59 -10.18
CA LEU A 79 -21.26 18.78 -11.12
C LEU A 79 -20.44 17.67 -11.79
N ILE A 80 -19.10 17.72 -11.67
CA ILE A 80 -18.15 16.79 -12.29
C ILE A 80 -17.51 15.90 -11.21
N ARG A 81 -17.50 14.57 -11.43
CA ARG A 81 -16.83 13.60 -10.53
C ARG A 81 -15.31 13.78 -10.57
N PRO A 82 -14.60 13.70 -9.42
CA PRO A 82 -13.13 13.82 -9.35
C PRO A 82 -12.37 12.91 -10.33
N ASP A 83 -12.86 11.69 -10.55
CA ASP A 83 -12.28 10.73 -11.49
C ASP A 83 -12.33 11.20 -12.96
N THR A 84 -13.30 12.04 -13.31
CA THR A 84 -13.43 12.61 -14.66
C THR A 84 -12.39 13.70 -14.88
N VAL A 85 -12.11 14.52 -13.85
CA VAL A 85 -11.04 15.53 -13.90
C VAL A 85 -9.68 14.86 -14.09
N MET A 86 -9.43 13.75 -13.39
CA MET A 86 -8.17 13.00 -13.52
C MET A 86 -8.01 12.33 -14.90
N ARG A 87 -9.09 11.78 -15.50
CA ARG A 87 -9.05 11.26 -16.88
C ARG A 87 -8.85 12.35 -17.92
N CYS A 88 -9.47 13.51 -17.74
CA CYS A 88 -9.25 14.65 -18.64
C CYS A 88 -7.82 15.19 -18.56
N TYR A 89 -7.15 15.09 -17.41
CA TYR A 89 -5.74 15.43 -17.26
C TYR A 89 -4.81 14.47 -18.03
N ALA A 90 -5.09 13.17 -17.99
CA ALA A 90 -4.29 12.18 -18.72
C ALA A 90 -4.44 12.30 -20.24
N ALA A 91 -5.61 12.73 -20.73
CA ALA A 91 -5.91 12.87 -22.16
C ALA A 91 -5.36 14.16 -22.80
N ALA A 92 -4.91 15.15 -22.02
CA ALA A 92 -4.58 16.49 -22.50
C ALA A 92 -3.07 16.78 -22.66
N ASP A 93 -2.26 15.78 -23.01
CA ASP A 93 -0.80 15.92 -23.20
C ASP A 93 -0.06 16.49 -21.96
N ARG A 94 -0.45 15.99 -20.77
CA ARG A 94 0.14 16.35 -19.47
C ARG A 94 0.60 15.13 -18.67
N GLY A 95 1.21 14.15 -19.34
CA GLY A 95 1.84 13.00 -18.68
C GLY A 95 2.79 13.43 -17.55
N GLY A 96 3.52 14.53 -17.76
CA GLY A 96 4.38 15.13 -16.73
C GLY A 96 3.66 15.63 -15.48
N ALA A 97 2.46 16.22 -15.60
CA ALA A 97 1.71 16.72 -14.44
C ALA A 97 1.07 15.58 -13.62
N ALA A 98 0.55 14.56 -14.31
CA ALA A 98 0.06 13.35 -13.65
C ALA A 98 1.20 12.63 -12.91
N LEU A 99 2.37 12.54 -13.54
CA LEU A 99 3.56 11.96 -12.92
C LEU A 99 4.05 12.78 -11.72
N ALA A 100 4.08 14.12 -11.83
CA ALA A 100 4.45 15.00 -10.73
C ALA A 100 3.51 14.85 -9.52
N LEU A 101 2.20 14.71 -9.75
CA LEU A 101 1.24 14.46 -8.68
C LEU A 101 1.47 13.09 -8.01
N ARG A 102 1.75 12.05 -8.81
CA ARG A 102 2.06 10.71 -8.28
C ARG A 102 3.35 10.71 -7.47
N ARG A 103 4.37 11.43 -7.94
CA ARG A 103 5.63 11.62 -7.23
C ARG A 103 5.42 12.32 -5.88
N ALA A 104 4.71 13.44 -5.88
CA ALA A 104 4.37 14.17 -4.65
C ALA A 104 3.49 13.34 -3.71
N GLN A 105 2.65 12.45 -4.25
CA GLN A 105 1.87 11.53 -3.43
C GLN A 105 2.77 10.47 -2.76
N PHE A 106 3.73 9.91 -3.49
CA PHE A 106 4.67 8.93 -2.95
C PHE A 106 5.62 9.52 -1.90
N GLU A 107 6.04 10.78 -2.09
CA GLU A 107 6.84 11.53 -1.10
C GLU A 107 6.12 11.72 0.24
N ARG A 108 4.79 11.80 0.23
CA ARG A 108 3.98 11.91 1.45
C ARG A 108 3.66 10.53 2.00
N ASP A 109 3.08 9.69 1.15
CA ASP A 109 2.53 8.39 1.48
C ASP A 109 3.34 7.29 0.79
N ARG A 110 4.34 6.77 1.49
CA ARG A 110 5.22 5.71 1.01
C ARG A 110 4.50 4.37 1.09
N CYS A 111 3.80 3.98 0.03
CA CYS A 111 3.15 2.67 -0.02
C CYS A 111 3.27 2.02 -1.41
N LEU A 112 3.18 0.69 -1.42
CA LEU A 112 3.30 -0.11 -2.64
C LEU A 112 2.26 0.30 -3.71
N ALA A 113 1.01 0.54 -3.32
CA ALA A 113 -0.04 0.91 -4.26
C ALA A 113 0.24 2.23 -4.99
N ILE A 114 0.87 3.19 -4.31
CA ILE A 114 1.26 4.47 -4.91
C ILE A 114 2.48 4.27 -5.81
N TYR A 115 3.45 3.44 -5.41
CA TYR A 115 4.59 3.08 -6.25
C TYR A 115 4.16 2.40 -7.57
N GLN A 116 3.24 1.44 -7.50
CA GLN A 116 2.67 0.79 -8.67
C GLN A 116 1.97 1.80 -9.59
N ALA A 117 1.18 2.71 -9.01
CA ALA A 117 0.51 3.76 -9.77
C ALA A 117 1.51 4.76 -10.40
N LEU A 118 2.62 5.04 -9.72
CA LEU A 118 3.72 5.87 -10.24
C LEU A 118 4.36 5.20 -11.47
N GLN A 119 4.72 3.93 -11.36
CA GLN A 119 5.33 3.15 -12.45
C GLN A 119 4.39 2.97 -13.65
N ALA A 120 3.08 2.80 -13.39
CA ALA A 120 2.08 2.70 -14.45
C ALA A 120 1.85 4.03 -15.20
N THR A 121 2.04 5.17 -14.52
CA THR A 121 1.89 6.51 -15.12
C THR A 121 3.13 6.93 -15.90
N ALA A 122 4.30 6.38 -15.56
CA ALA A 122 5.57 6.74 -16.17
C ALA A 122 5.79 6.08 -17.55
N SER A 123 6.35 6.86 -18.48
CA SER A 123 6.90 6.34 -19.74
C SER A 123 8.05 5.37 -19.47
N PRO A 124 8.27 4.34 -20.32
CA PRO A 124 9.32 3.33 -20.12
C PRO A 124 10.70 3.90 -19.78
N ASP A 125 11.11 4.97 -20.48
CA ASP A 125 12.43 5.61 -20.31
C ASP A 125 12.61 6.24 -18.92
N ARG A 126 11.52 6.68 -18.28
CA ARG A 126 11.53 7.34 -16.96
C ARG A 126 11.34 6.36 -15.80
N ARG A 127 10.96 5.11 -16.05
CA ARG A 127 10.69 4.11 -14.99
C ARG A 127 11.93 3.80 -14.16
N LEU A 128 13.10 3.70 -14.80
CA LEU A 128 14.36 3.45 -14.09
C LEU A 128 14.76 4.62 -13.19
N GLU A 129 14.67 5.86 -13.70
CA GLU A 129 14.96 7.06 -12.92
C GLU A 129 14.05 7.15 -11.67
N LEU A 130 12.75 6.93 -11.85
CA LEU A 130 11.77 6.95 -10.76
C LEU A 130 11.98 5.81 -9.78
N ARG A 131 12.37 4.62 -10.26
CA ARG A 131 12.72 3.48 -9.41
C ARG A 131 13.88 3.82 -8.49
N VAL A 132 14.99 4.30 -9.05
CA VAL A 132 16.19 4.65 -8.27
C VAL A 132 15.85 5.67 -7.19
N TRP A 133 15.18 6.75 -7.59
CA TRP A 133 14.74 7.80 -6.67
C TRP A 133 13.81 7.27 -5.56
N ALA A 134 12.81 6.45 -5.92
CA ALA A 134 11.86 5.91 -4.95
C ALA A 134 12.53 4.94 -3.96
N LEU A 135 13.44 4.08 -4.43
CA LEU A 135 14.18 3.16 -3.58
C LEU A 135 15.16 3.87 -2.66
N GLU A 136 15.80 4.95 -3.12
CA GLU A 136 16.65 5.80 -2.27
C GLU A 136 15.85 6.44 -1.14
N LEU A 137 14.67 6.98 -1.45
CA LEU A 137 13.77 7.53 -0.45
C LEU A 137 13.38 6.47 0.59
N LEU A 138 12.91 5.31 0.14
CA LEU A 138 12.52 4.21 1.02
C LEU A 138 13.68 3.67 1.87
N ARG A 139 14.90 3.60 1.31
CA ARG A 139 16.12 3.24 2.06
C ARG A 139 16.46 4.30 3.10
N HIS A 140 16.28 5.59 2.80
CA HIS A 140 16.46 6.66 3.77
C HIS A 140 15.49 6.48 4.95
N ASP A 141 14.20 6.28 4.68
CA ASP A 141 13.22 6.08 5.74
C ASP A 141 13.55 4.83 6.58
N ALA A 142 13.94 3.73 5.95
CA ALA A 142 14.32 2.50 6.64
C ALA A 142 15.54 2.70 7.57
N ARG A 143 16.54 3.48 7.15
CA ARG A 143 17.68 3.87 8.00
C ARG A 143 17.25 4.74 9.18
N THR A 144 16.34 5.69 8.95
CA THR A 144 15.83 6.54 10.04
C THR A 144 14.98 5.76 11.04
N ALA A 145 14.17 4.80 10.57
CA ALA A 145 13.37 3.93 11.41
C ALA A 145 14.25 3.02 12.29
N ARG A 146 15.40 2.55 11.76
CA ARG A 146 16.39 1.77 12.51
C ARG A 146 17.03 2.55 13.68
N SER A 147 17.01 3.88 13.63
CA SER A 147 17.48 4.76 14.71
C SER A 147 16.46 4.93 15.86
N GLY A 148 15.22 4.45 15.68
CA GLY A 148 14.17 4.51 16.70
C GLY A 148 14.43 3.60 17.90
N LEU A 149 14.15 4.10 19.11
CA LEU A 149 14.40 3.44 20.40
C LEU A 149 13.51 2.21 20.70
N THR A 150 12.68 1.78 19.75
CA THR A 150 11.80 0.62 19.91
C THR A 150 12.26 -0.45 18.93
N GLY A 151 12.81 -1.56 19.43
CA GLY A 151 13.23 -2.73 18.64
C GLY A 151 12.07 -3.48 17.97
N TRP A 152 11.12 -2.75 17.38
CA TRP A 152 10.04 -3.22 16.56
C TRP A 152 10.29 -2.72 15.13
N TRP A 153 10.38 -3.66 14.20
CA TRP A 153 10.62 -3.35 12.80
C TRP A 153 9.26 -3.11 12.11
N PRO A 154 8.96 -1.88 11.68
CA PRO A 154 7.74 -1.63 10.92
C PRO A 154 7.79 -2.40 9.58
N PRO A 155 6.64 -2.80 9.03
CA PRO A 155 6.57 -3.40 7.69
C PRO A 155 7.34 -2.54 6.68
N SER A 156 8.34 -3.14 6.04
CA SER A 156 9.23 -2.41 5.15
C SER A 156 8.60 -2.31 3.77
N VAL A 157 8.07 -1.13 3.44
CA VAL A 157 7.51 -0.84 2.11
C VAL A 157 8.58 -1.04 1.02
N LEU A 158 9.86 -0.85 1.36
CA LEU A 158 11.00 -1.16 0.49
C LEU A 158 11.00 -2.64 0.06
N VAL A 159 10.83 -3.55 1.01
CA VAL A 159 10.81 -4.99 0.72
C VAL A 159 9.58 -5.35 -0.12
N ASP A 160 8.41 -4.77 0.16
CA ASP A 160 7.20 -5.00 -0.64
C ASP A 160 7.35 -4.54 -2.09
N VAL A 161 7.99 -3.39 -2.31
CA VAL A 161 8.30 -2.86 -3.64
C VAL A 161 9.27 -3.78 -4.38
N LEU A 162 10.38 -4.18 -3.75
CA LEU A 162 11.37 -5.05 -4.39
C LEU A 162 10.80 -6.45 -4.72
N LEU A 163 9.94 -6.98 -3.84
CA LEU A 163 9.20 -8.22 -4.09
C LEU A 163 8.18 -8.09 -5.24
N TRP A 164 7.56 -6.92 -5.40
CA TRP A 164 6.66 -6.65 -6.53
C TRP A 164 7.41 -6.55 -7.86
N GLU A 165 8.61 -5.97 -7.85
CA GLU A 165 9.48 -5.88 -9.03
C GLU A 165 10.19 -7.18 -9.40
N ASN A 166 9.98 -8.24 -8.61
CA ASN A 166 10.67 -9.54 -8.75
C ASN A 166 12.20 -9.43 -8.59
N SER A 167 12.68 -8.42 -7.85
CA SER A 167 14.10 -8.23 -7.53
C SER A 167 14.48 -9.00 -6.27
N ALA A 168 14.51 -10.34 -6.36
CA ALA A 168 14.67 -11.22 -5.19
C ALA A 168 15.97 -10.98 -4.41
N GLU A 169 17.10 -10.76 -5.08
CA GLU A 169 18.39 -10.46 -4.42
C GLU A 169 18.34 -9.14 -3.65
N GLU A 170 17.91 -8.05 -4.32
CA GLU A 170 17.81 -6.74 -3.67
C GLU A 170 16.83 -6.76 -2.49
N ALA A 171 15.71 -7.48 -2.62
CA ALA A 171 14.72 -7.64 -1.56
C ALA A 171 15.30 -8.38 -0.36
N TRP A 172 16.10 -9.43 -0.60
CA TRP A 172 16.78 -10.21 0.43
C TRP A 172 17.82 -9.37 1.18
N GLN A 173 18.65 -8.61 0.45
CA GLN A 173 19.64 -7.70 1.06
C GLN A 173 18.94 -6.60 1.88
N ALA A 174 17.89 -5.98 1.35
CA ALA A 174 17.13 -4.96 2.05
C ALA A 174 16.48 -5.49 3.34
N ALA A 175 15.96 -6.72 3.33
CA ALA A 175 15.38 -7.33 4.51
C ALA A 175 16.43 -7.65 5.58
N GLN A 176 17.64 -8.09 5.19
CA GLN A 176 18.74 -8.30 6.14
C GLN A 176 19.24 -6.97 6.73
N GLU A 177 19.35 -5.92 5.91
CA GLU A 177 19.86 -4.62 6.33
C GLU A 177 18.84 -3.86 7.18
N PHE A 178 17.57 -3.84 6.80
CA PHE A 178 16.57 -2.99 7.44
C PHE A 178 15.55 -3.75 8.27
N GLY A 179 15.60 -5.07 8.29
CA GLY A 179 14.58 -5.92 8.88
C GLY A 179 13.32 -6.00 8.02
N ALA A 180 12.53 -7.04 8.28
CA ALA A 180 11.27 -7.30 7.61
C ALA A 180 10.33 -8.06 8.57
N VAL A 181 9.03 -7.99 8.31
CA VAL A 181 8.04 -8.75 9.09
C VAL A 181 8.03 -10.22 8.66
N ASP A 182 7.51 -11.10 9.51
CA ASP A 182 7.52 -12.54 9.28
C ASP A 182 6.87 -12.96 7.95
N GLN A 183 5.79 -12.30 7.54
CA GLN A 183 5.15 -12.51 6.24
C GLN A 183 6.06 -12.18 5.05
N GLN A 184 6.86 -11.11 5.17
CA GLN A 184 7.84 -10.72 4.14
C GLN A 184 9.00 -11.72 4.11
N TRP A 185 9.51 -12.12 5.27
CA TRP A 185 10.54 -13.15 5.39
C TRP A 185 10.12 -14.49 4.82
N LEU A 186 8.87 -14.90 5.03
CA LEU A 186 8.33 -16.14 4.48
C LEU A 186 8.37 -16.12 2.94
N ARG A 187 7.94 -15.01 2.34
CA ARG A 187 7.95 -14.84 0.88
C ARG A 187 9.39 -14.79 0.34
N LEU A 188 10.28 -14.08 1.02
CA LEU A 188 11.70 -13.99 0.67
C LEU A 188 12.40 -15.35 0.75
N ALA A 189 12.17 -16.10 1.83
CA ALA A 189 12.74 -17.43 2.02
C ALA A 189 12.28 -18.40 0.93
N ARG A 190 11.01 -18.30 0.47
CA ARG A 190 10.51 -19.14 -0.64
C ARG A 190 11.27 -18.87 -1.93
N LEU A 191 11.45 -17.59 -2.28
CA LEU A 191 12.23 -17.20 -3.46
C LEU A 191 13.70 -17.60 -3.32
N ARG A 192 14.27 -17.42 -2.13
CA ARG A 192 15.68 -17.77 -1.86
C ARG A 192 15.92 -19.27 -1.91
N ALA A 193 14.95 -20.07 -1.46
CA ALA A 193 15.06 -21.53 -1.44
C ALA A 193 15.23 -22.15 -2.84
N GLU A 194 14.79 -21.48 -3.89
CA GLU A 194 14.95 -21.95 -5.27
C GLU A 194 16.42 -21.94 -5.70
N THR A 195 17.14 -20.87 -5.35
CA THR A 195 18.53 -20.62 -5.80
C THR A 195 19.58 -20.93 -4.74
N HIS A 196 19.30 -20.61 -3.48
CA HIS A 196 20.21 -20.74 -2.32
C HIS A 196 19.47 -21.37 -1.13
N PRO A 197 19.12 -22.67 -1.19
CA PRO A 197 18.34 -23.35 -0.15
C PRO A 197 18.97 -23.30 1.25
N ALA A 198 20.31 -23.32 1.34
CA ALA A 198 21.02 -23.24 2.62
C ALA A 198 20.77 -21.91 3.37
N GLU A 199 20.63 -20.79 2.66
CA GLU A 199 20.38 -19.47 3.26
C GLU A 199 18.92 -19.30 3.72
N ALA A 200 18.00 -20.05 3.12
CA ALA A 200 16.58 -20.00 3.46
C ALA A 200 16.24 -20.78 4.74
N ILE A 201 16.99 -21.86 5.03
CA ILE A 201 16.74 -22.75 6.17
C ILE A 201 16.70 -21.98 7.51
N PRO A 202 17.70 -21.16 7.89
CA PRO A 202 17.67 -20.45 9.17
C PRO A 202 16.47 -19.50 9.30
N VAL A 203 15.98 -18.94 8.19
CA VAL A 203 14.78 -18.08 8.20
C VAL A 203 13.54 -18.92 8.49
N TYR A 204 13.41 -20.09 7.87
CA TYR A 204 12.31 -21.00 8.16
C TYR A 204 12.33 -21.53 9.60
N GLU A 205 13.50 -21.87 10.14
CA GLU A 205 13.65 -22.31 11.53
C GLU A 205 13.15 -21.24 12.50
N ARG A 206 13.58 -19.99 12.29
CA ARG A 206 13.14 -18.84 13.09
C ARG A 206 11.63 -18.62 13.00
N LEU A 207 11.06 -18.71 11.80
CA LEU A 207 9.61 -18.54 11.58
C LEU A 207 8.82 -19.67 12.24
N ALA A 208 9.28 -20.92 12.17
CA ALA A 208 8.64 -22.05 12.83
C ALA A 208 8.61 -21.86 14.36
N GLU A 209 9.71 -21.43 14.97
CA GLU A 209 9.74 -21.13 16.41
C GLU A 209 8.83 -19.96 16.80
N SER A 210 8.74 -18.93 15.95
CA SER A 210 7.79 -17.81 16.13
C SER A 210 6.35 -18.32 16.20
N GLU A 211 5.94 -19.16 15.24
CA GLU A 211 4.60 -19.74 15.18
C GLU A 211 4.29 -20.67 16.38
N ILE A 212 5.27 -21.49 16.80
CA ILE A 212 5.12 -22.37 17.97
C ILE A 212 4.95 -21.56 19.27
N SER A 213 5.53 -20.36 19.33
CA SER A 213 5.43 -19.43 20.45
C SER A 213 4.04 -18.80 20.57
N LEU A 214 3.29 -18.64 19.47
CA LEU A 214 1.95 -18.04 19.50
C LEU A 214 0.90 -18.90 20.24
N MET A 215 1.20 -20.19 20.50
CA MET A 215 0.34 -21.15 21.23
C MET A 215 -1.10 -21.26 20.69
N LYS A 216 -1.28 -21.05 19.38
CA LYS A 216 -2.56 -21.25 18.68
C LYS A 216 -2.52 -22.55 17.91
N ASN A 217 -3.66 -23.23 17.81
CA ASN A 217 -3.74 -24.50 17.08
C ASN A 217 -3.41 -24.33 15.59
N ASP A 218 -3.88 -23.26 14.95
CA ASP A 218 -3.58 -22.98 13.54
C ASP A 218 -2.07 -22.70 13.35
N ALA A 219 -1.45 -21.97 14.27
CA ALA A 219 -0.01 -21.70 14.26
C ALA A 219 0.84 -22.98 14.41
N TYR A 220 0.34 -24.00 15.12
CA TYR A 220 1.02 -25.30 15.17
C TYR A 220 0.97 -26.06 13.85
N ALA A 221 -0.13 -25.95 13.09
CA ALA A 221 -0.20 -26.52 11.75
C ALA A 221 0.79 -25.81 10.81
N GLU A 222 0.81 -24.48 10.84
CA GLU A 222 1.75 -23.68 10.04
C GLU A 222 3.22 -23.97 10.41
N ALA A 223 3.54 -24.07 11.70
CA ALA A 223 4.87 -24.45 12.17
C ALA A 223 5.29 -25.85 11.68
N ALA A 224 4.37 -26.81 11.67
CA ALA A 224 4.63 -28.16 11.17
C ALA A 224 4.83 -28.17 9.65
N ASP A 225 4.13 -27.32 8.89
CA ASP A 225 4.36 -27.12 7.46
C ASP A 225 5.74 -26.50 7.18
N LEU A 226 6.17 -25.54 8.01
CA LEU A 226 7.51 -24.98 7.96
C LEU A 226 8.58 -26.03 8.26
N ALA A 227 8.39 -26.86 9.28
CA ALA A 227 9.28 -27.98 9.58
C ALA A 227 9.39 -28.96 8.40
N ALA A 228 8.26 -29.32 7.77
CA ALA A 228 8.25 -30.18 6.58
C ALA A 228 9.01 -29.54 5.41
N GLN A 229 8.92 -28.21 5.26
CA GLN A 229 9.68 -27.49 4.26
C GLN A 229 11.18 -27.53 4.55
N ILE A 230 11.60 -27.33 5.80
CA ILE A 230 13.01 -27.38 6.22
C ILE A 230 13.62 -28.77 5.91
N ILE A 231 12.92 -29.86 6.25
CA ILE A 231 13.40 -31.22 5.95
C ILE A 231 13.59 -31.42 4.45
N ARG A 232 12.62 -31.01 3.62
CA ARG A 232 12.75 -31.07 2.16
C ARG A 232 13.95 -30.28 1.63
N LEU A 233 14.29 -29.15 2.25
CA LEU A 233 15.46 -28.36 1.85
C LEU A 233 16.77 -29.05 2.24
N TYR A 234 16.86 -29.64 3.44
CA TYR A 234 18.00 -30.45 3.85
C TYR A 234 18.19 -31.67 2.95
N ASP A 235 17.11 -32.37 2.58
CA ASP A 235 17.17 -33.51 1.66
C ASP A 235 17.66 -33.09 0.28
N ARG A 236 17.17 -31.95 -0.25
CA ARG A 236 17.62 -31.39 -1.53
C ARG A 236 19.11 -31.01 -1.51
N LEU A 237 19.64 -30.64 -0.35
CA LEU A 237 21.07 -30.36 -0.14
C LEU A 237 21.92 -31.62 0.08
N GLY A 238 21.31 -32.81 0.18
CA GLY A 238 22.00 -34.04 0.54
C GLY A 238 22.40 -34.12 2.02
N GLN A 239 21.82 -33.25 2.85
CA GLN A 239 22.11 -33.08 4.28
C GLN A 239 21.00 -33.64 5.16
N GLY A 240 20.41 -34.78 4.80
CA GLY A 240 19.29 -35.39 5.54
C GLY A 240 19.60 -35.66 7.02
N ALA A 241 20.87 -35.91 7.36
CA ALA A 241 21.31 -36.05 8.75
C ALA A 241 21.10 -34.77 9.58
N ASP A 242 21.38 -33.60 9.00
CA ASP A 242 21.14 -32.30 9.64
C ASP A 242 19.64 -32.03 9.80
N GLY A 243 18.84 -32.42 8.80
CA GLY A 243 17.38 -32.37 8.86
C GLY A 243 16.79 -33.22 9.99
N HIS A 244 17.25 -34.48 10.13
CA HIS A 244 16.85 -35.33 11.25
C HIS A 244 17.27 -34.76 12.61
N ALA A 245 18.50 -34.23 12.72
CA ALA A 245 18.96 -33.59 13.94
C ALA A 245 18.12 -32.35 14.30
N TYR A 246 17.72 -31.55 13.32
CA TYR A 246 16.78 -30.43 13.52
C TYR A 246 15.44 -30.92 14.07
N LEU A 247 14.84 -31.94 13.45
CA LEU A 247 13.54 -32.46 13.86
C LEU A 247 13.57 -33.03 15.29
N GLU A 248 14.62 -33.77 15.66
CA GLU A 248 14.78 -34.30 17.01
C GLU A 248 14.94 -33.18 18.05
N ARG A 249 15.68 -32.11 17.72
CA ARG A 249 15.73 -30.91 18.58
C ARG A 249 14.33 -30.29 18.73
N LEU A 250 13.60 -30.14 17.63
CA LEU A 250 12.26 -29.55 17.64
C LEU A 250 11.28 -30.35 18.52
N ARG A 251 11.31 -31.68 18.41
CA ARG A 251 10.51 -32.61 19.24
C ARG A 251 10.88 -32.57 20.71
N THR A 252 12.18 -32.54 21.03
CA THR A 252 12.64 -32.55 22.43
C THR A 252 12.31 -31.24 23.15
N VAL A 253 12.49 -30.10 22.48
CA VAL A 253 12.17 -28.77 23.02
C VAL A 253 10.66 -28.62 23.23
N HIS A 254 9.84 -29.02 22.26
CA HIS A 254 8.39 -28.80 22.28
C HIS A 254 7.55 -30.00 22.73
N LYS A 255 8.17 -31.01 23.36
CA LYS A 255 7.52 -32.28 23.77
C LYS A 255 6.23 -32.13 24.58
N ARG A 256 6.08 -31.03 25.33
CA ARG A 256 4.89 -30.76 26.17
C ARG A 256 3.70 -30.23 25.36
N LYS A 257 3.90 -29.76 24.12
CA LYS A 257 2.87 -29.20 23.24
C LYS A 257 2.20 -30.32 22.42
N ARG A 258 1.25 -31.03 23.04
CA ARG A 258 0.59 -32.22 22.45
C ARG A 258 -0.01 -31.99 21.06
N ASN A 259 -0.66 -30.84 20.84
CA ASN A 259 -1.26 -30.52 19.55
C ASN A 259 -0.21 -30.35 18.45
N PHE A 260 0.90 -29.67 18.76
CA PHE A 260 2.03 -29.53 17.83
C PHE A 260 2.67 -30.89 17.50
N MET A 261 2.89 -31.76 18.49
CA MET A 261 3.41 -33.11 18.25
C MET A 261 2.48 -33.93 17.36
N ALA A 262 1.15 -33.77 17.50
CA ALA A 262 0.19 -34.41 16.61
C ALA A 262 0.26 -33.86 15.18
N GLU A 263 0.49 -32.55 14.98
CA GLU A 263 0.67 -31.96 13.65
C GLU A 263 1.93 -32.46 12.92
N LEU A 264 3.03 -32.67 13.66
CA LEU A 264 4.24 -33.30 13.12
C LEU A 264 3.97 -34.74 12.68
N GLN A 265 3.33 -35.53 13.55
CA GLN A 265 3.00 -36.93 13.26
C GLN A 265 2.09 -37.07 12.02
N ARG A 266 1.09 -36.19 11.85
CA ARG A 266 0.22 -36.20 10.66
C ARG A 266 0.97 -35.98 9.35
N ARG A 267 2.09 -35.25 9.39
CA ARG A 267 2.94 -34.96 8.24
C ARG A 267 4.04 -36.00 8.02
N GLY A 268 4.05 -37.06 8.84
CA GLY A 268 5.08 -38.10 8.78
C GLY A 268 6.45 -37.60 9.22
N LEU A 269 6.50 -36.49 9.96
CA LEU A 269 7.71 -35.94 10.54
C LEU A 269 7.99 -36.60 11.86
#